data_AF-A0A1H4PL44-F1
#
_entry.id   AF-A0A1H4PL44-F1
#
_cell.length_a   1.000
_cell.length_b   1.000
_cell.length_c   1.000
_cell.angle_alpha   90.00
_cell.angle_beta   90.00
_cell.angle_gamma   90.00
#
_symmetry.space_group_name_H-M   'P 1'
#
loop_
_entity.id
_entity.type
_entity.pdbx_description
1 polymer ?
#
loop_
_entity_poly.entity_id
_entity_poly.type
_entity_poly.pdbx_seq_one_letter_code
_entity_poly.pdbx_strand_id
1 'polypeptide(L)'
;MAAGTGLAFETEWTAVAQEYAASRGYRFSDECLSDLRGFLAGGLANLGHRSSEIEIRSYNSSVVQLVQAMIDESAEVADGETILHEWTLQAARVKFCPLFPFC
;
A
#
# COMPACT_ATOMS: atom_id res chain seq x y z
N MET A 1 19.58 -11.23 14.54
CA MET A 1 19.80 -9.97 13.78
C MET A 1 19.03 -10.08 12.47
N ALA A 2 17.78 -9.60 12.42
CA ALA A 2 16.91 -9.68 11.24
C ALA A 2 16.01 -8.43 11.09
N ALA A 3 16.33 -7.34 11.79
CA ALA A 3 15.48 -6.13 11.81
C ALA A 3 15.73 -5.18 10.62
N GLY A 4 16.82 -5.36 9.86
CA GLY A 4 17.20 -4.45 8.77
C GLY A 4 16.43 -4.63 7.47
N THR A 5 15.99 -5.85 7.18
CA THR A 5 15.40 -6.21 5.88
C THR A 5 13.93 -5.81 5.77
N GLY A 6 13.15 -5.96 6.85
CA GLY A 6 11.73 -5.59 6.86
C GLY A 6 11.50 -4.08 6.67
N LEU A 7 12.28 -3.24 7.34
CA LEU A 7 12.20 -1.78 7.21
C LEU A 7 12.57 -1.29 5.80
N ALA A 8 13.51 -1.96 5.14
CA ALA A 8 13.91 -1.62 3.77
C ALA A 8 12.76 -1.88 2.78
N PHE A 9 12.07 -3.03 2.90
CA PHE A 9 10.95 -3.35 2.04
C PHE A 9 9.68 -2.55 2.33
N GLU A 10 9.43 -2.20 3.59
CA GLU A 10 8.33 -1.28 3.94
C GLU A 10 8.54 0.08 3.27
N THR A 11 9.78 0.58 3.33
CA THR A 11 10.17 1.83 2.67
C THR A 11 10.03 1.72 1.15
N GLU A 12 10.44 0.60 0.56
CA GLU A 12 10.32 0.34 -0.88
C GLU A 12 8.84 0.32 -1.32
N TRP A 13 7.99 -0.46 -0.64
CA TRP A 13 6.56 -0.53 -0.95
C TRP A 13 5.84 0.81 -0.72
N THR A 14 6.22 1.55 0.31
CA THR A 14 5.70 2.90 0.55
C THR A 14 6.07 3.84 -0.60
N ALA A 15 7.33 3.80 -1.06
CA ALA A 15 7.77 4.59 -2.20
C ALA A 15 6.98 4.24 -3.47
N VAL A 16 6.82 2.95 -3.77
CA VAL A 16 6.01 2.47 -4.90
C VAL A 16 4.58 3.01 -4.82
N ALA A 17 3.96 2.97 -3.64
CA ALA A 17 2.61 3.51 -3.44
C ALA A 17 2.54 5.02 -3.72
N GLN A 18 3.49 5.78 -3.18
CA GLN A 18 3.58 7.24 -3.35
C GLN A 18 3.87 7.64 -4.81
N GLU A 19 4.80 6.96 -5.47
CA GLU A 19 5.12 7.17 -6.88
C GLU A 19 3.92 6.89 -7.78
N TYR A 20 3.20 5.80 -7.51
CA TYR A 20 2.00 5.46 -8.28
C TYR A 20 0.90 6.50 -8.09
N ALA A 21 0.58 6.88 -6.84
CA ALA A 21 -0.41 7.92 -6.57
C ALA A 21 -0.03 9.24 -7.25
N ALA A 22 1.24 9.68 -7.13
CA ALA A 22 1.72 10.90 -7.74
C ALA A 22 1.62 10.87 -9.27
N SER A 23 1.90 9.73 -9.90
CA SER A 23 1.76 9.56 -11.35
C SER A 23 0.32 9.74 -11.85
N ARG A 24 -0.67 9.56 -10.96
CA ARG A 24 -2.10 9.76 -11.21
C ARG A 24 -2.62 11.12 -10.74
N GLY A 25 -1.75 11.98 -10.20
CA GLY A 25 -2.13 13.28 -9.66
C GLY A 25 -2.65 13.26 -8.23
N TYR A 26 -2.50 12.14 -7.53
CA TYR A 26 -2.94 11.97 -6.14
C TYR A 26 -1.80 12.10 -5.14
N ARG A 27 -2.14 12.50 -3.91
CA ARG A 27 -1.23 12.49 -2.75
C ARG A 27 -1.92 11.80 -1.58
N PHE A 28 -1.16 11.28 -0.63
CA PHE A 28 -1.73 10.75 0.61
C PHE A 28 -1.81 11.87 1.65
N SER A 29 -2.87 11.88 2.46
CA SER A 29 -2.84 12.59 3.73
C SER A 29 -1.78 11.98 4.66
N ASP A 30 -1.26 12.75 5.61
CA ASP A 30 -0.25 12.25 6.55
C ASP A 30 -0.77 11.06 7.37
N GLU A 31 -2.03 11.12 7.79
CA GLU A 31 -2.70 10.04 8.52
C GLU A 31 -2.86 8.78 7.64
N CYS A 32 -3.30 8.95 6.39
CA CYS A 32 -3.42 7.83 5.45
C CYS A 32 -2.07 7.19 5.14
N LEU A 33 -1.00 7.99 5.02
CA LEU A 33 0.34 7.47 4.77
C LEU A 33 0.88 6.70 5.98
N SER A 34 0.59 7.16 7.19
CA SER A 34 0.93 6.45 8.43
C SER A 34 0.22 5.09 8.50
N ASP A 35 -1.08 5.07 8.22
CA ASP A 35 -1.87 3.82 8.23
C ASP A 35 -1.45 2.87 7.11
N LEU A 36 -1.13 3.40 5.93
CA LEU A 36 -0.61 2.61 4.82
C LEU A 36 0.72 1.92 5.20
N ARG A 37 1.65 2.63 5.82
CA ARG A 37 2.92 2.03 6.29
C ARG A 37 2.67 0.89 7.27
N GLY A 38 1.79 1.09 8.25
CA GLY A 38 1.39 0.05 9.20
C GLY A 38 0.79 -1.17 8.51
N PHE A 39 -0.05 -0.95 7.50
CA PHE A 39 -0.66 -2.01 6.69
C PHE A 39 0.38 -2.79 5.88
N LEU A 40 1.29 -2.10 5.19
CA LEU A 40 2.37 -2.70 4.41
C LEU A 40 3.33 -3.51 5.29
N ALA A 41 3.68 -2.99 6.47
CA ALA A 41 4.48 -3.70 7.47
C ALA A 41 3.80 -5.00 7.93
N GLY A 42 2.48 -4.98 8.11
CA GLY A 42 1.69 -6.18 8.39
C GLY A 42 1.76 -7.22 7.27
N GLY A 43 1.66 -6.78 6.01
CA GLY A 43 1.84 -7.65 4.84
C GLY A 43 3.23 -8.30 4.77
N LEU A 44 4.30 -7.55 5.07
CA LEU A 44 5.65 -8.10 5.15
C LEU A 44 5.79 -9.13 6.27
N ALA A 45 5.14 -8.90 7.41
CA ALA A 45 5.12 -9.86 8.50
C ALA A 45 4.43 -11.18 8.10
N ASN A 46 3.38 -11.11 7.28
CA ASN A 46 2.66 -12.29 6.76
C ASN A 46 3.49 -13.14 5.80
N LEU A 47 4.38 -12.53 5.01
CA LEU A 47 5.33 -13.25 4.14
C LEU A 47 6.32 -14.10 4.94
N GLY A 48 6.60 -13.69 6.19
CA GLY A 48 7.52 -14.39 7.07
C GLY A 48 8.97 -14.37 6.56
N HIS A 49 9.88 -15.02 7.31
CA HIS A 49 11.32 -15.01 7.01
C HIS A 49 11.73 -15.93 5.84
N ARG A 50 10.77 -16.61 5.19
CA ARG A 50 11.03 -17.60 4.14
C ARG A 50 10.90 -17.04 2.73
N SER A 51 10.22 -15.92 2.56
CA SER A 51 10.14 -15.25 1.26
C SER A 51 11.49 -14.68 0.86
N SER A 52 11.89 -14.95 -0.38
CA SER A 52 13.09 -14.35 -0.95
C SER A 52 12.87 -12.86 -1.26
N GLU A 53 13.93 -12.07 -1.33
CA GLU A 53 13.83 -10.65 -1.70
C GLU A 53 13.14 -10.44 -3.06
N ILE A 54 13.38 -11.34 -4.01
CA ILE A 54 12.73 -11.32 -5.33
C ILE A 54 11.22 -11.56 -5.20
N GLU A 55 10.82 -12.48 -4.33
CA GLU A 55 9.41 -12.76 -4.05
C GLU A 55 8.74 -11.55 -3.39
N ILE A 56 9.38 -10.91 -2.41
CA ILE A 56 8.87 -9.69 -1.77
C ILE A 56 8.66 -8.57 -2.80
N ARG A 57 9.63 -8.34 -3.68
CA ARG A 57 9.49 -7.34 -4.77
C ARG A 57 8.40 -7.66 -5.78
N SER A 58 8.08 -8.93 -6.00
CA SER A 58 7.01 -9.31 -6.93
C SER A 58 5.64 -8.77 -6.48
N TYR A 59 5.46 -8.49 -5.18
CA TYR A 59 4.26 -7.87 -4.62
C TYR A 59 4.17 -6.36 -4.81
N ASN A 60 5.12 -5.71 -5.49
CA ASN A 60 4.95 -4.30 -5.89
C ASN A 60 3.69 -4.10 -6.75
N SER A 61 3.32 -5.09 -7.56
CA SER A 61 2.05 -5.09 -8.29
C SER A 61 0.84 -5.07 -7.35
N SER A 62 0.90 -5.80 -6.24
CA SER A 62 -0.15 -5.81 -5.23
C SER A 62 -0.32 -4.44 -4.57
N VAL A 63 0.79 -3.77 -4.25
CA VAL A 63 0.79 -2.40 -3.71
C VAL A 63 0.17 -1.42 -4.71
N VAL A 64 0.54 -1.51 -5.99
CA VAL A 64 -0.03 -0.66 -7.04
C VAL A 64 -1.54 -0.86 -7.17
N GLN A 65 -2.01 -2.12 -7.12
CA GLN A 65 -3.45 -2.41 -7.20
C GLN A 65 -4.21 -1.87 -5.99
N LEU A 66 -3.63 -1.93 -4.78
CA LEU A 66 -4.20 -1.32 -3.58
C LEU A 66 -4.39 0.19 -3.78
N VAL A 67 -3.35 0.91 -4.24
CA VAL A 67 -3.42 2.36 -4.45
C VAL A 67 -4.40 2.72 -5.57
N GLN A 68 -4.45 1.93 -6.65
CA GLN A 68 -5.46 2.14 -7.70
C GLN A 68 -6.87 2.06 -7.13
N ALA A 69 -7.16 1.09 -6.26
CA ALA A 69 -8.47 0.99 -5.63
C ALA A 69 -8.78 2.15 -4.68
N MET A 70 -7.77 2.67 -3.96
CA MET A 70 -7.93 3.88 -3.16
C MET A 70 -8.28 5.10 -4.03
N ILE A 71 -7.66 5.21 -5.21
CA ILE A 71 -7.95 6.26 -6.19
C ILE A 71 -9.37 6.11 -6.74
N ASP A 72 -9.76 4.89 -7.10
CA ASP A 72 -11.11 4.62 -7.61
C ASP A 72 -12.18 5.00 -6.57
N GLU A 73 -11.98 4.63 -5.30
CA GLU A 73 -12.84 5.04 -4.19
C GLU A 73 -12.89 6.56 -4.02
N SER A 74 -11.74 7.24 -4.10
CA SER A 74 -11.67 8.70 -4.04
C SER A 74 -12.50 9.33 -5.15
N ALA A 75 -12.37 8.83 -6.38
CA ALA A 75 -13.09 9.34 -7.54
C ALA A 75 -14.61 9.06 -7.48
N GLU A 76 -15.02 7.94 -6.87
CA GLU A 76 -16.44 7.59 -6.71
C GLU A 76 -17.14 8.44 -5.63
N VAL A 77 -16.47 8.74 -4.53
CA VAL A 77 -17.09 9.36 -3.34
C VAL A 77 -16.85 10.87 -3.27
N ALA A 78 -15.71 11.36 -3.75
CA ALA A 78 -15.30 12.77 -3.63
C ALA A 78 -14.79 13.30 -4.98
N ASP A 79 -15.72 13.72 -5.84
CA ASP A 79 -15.41 14.28 -7.17
C ASP A 79 -14.45 15.46 -7.07
N GLY A 80 -13.28 15.34 -7.72
CA GLY A 80 -12.22 16.36 -7.73
C GLY A 80 -11.27 16.35 -6.53
N GLU A 81 -11.45 15.43 -5.57
CA GLU A 81 -10.48 15.22 -4.49
C GLU A 81 -9.22 14.55 -5.04
N THR A 82 -8.05 15.08 -4.66
CA THR A 82 -6.73 14.55 -5.08
C THR A 82 -5.91 14.07 -3.89
N ILE A 83 -6.47 14.12 -2.69
CA ILE A 83 -5.89 13.61 -1.46
C ILE A 83 -6.57 12.27 -1.11
N LEU A 84 -5.76 11.22 -1.03
CA LEU A 84 -6.17 9.92 -0.52
C LEU A 84 -6.15 9.96 1.01
N HIS A 85 -7.25 9.50 1.60
CA HIS A 85 -7.50 9.53 3.03
C HIS A 85 -7.62 8.12 3.60
N GLU A 86 -7.60 8.00 4.92
CA GLU A 86 -7.74 6.76 5.69
C GLU A 86 -8.96 5.93 5.28
N TRP A 87 -10.06 6.59 4.88
CA TRP A 87 -11.26 5.90 4.41
C TRP A 87 -11.08 5.24 3.04
N THR A 88 -10.28 5.82 2.14
CA THR A 88 -9.99 5.17 0.83
C THR A 88 -9.13 3.94 1.04
N LEU A 89 -8.17 3.98 1.99
CA LEU A 89 -7.39 2.81 2.39
C LEU A 89 -8.30 1.74 2.99
N GLN A 90 -9.20 2.11 3.90
CA GLN A 90 -10.11 1.15 4.53
C GLN A 90 -11.05 0.47 3.51
N ALA A 91 -11.59 1.25 2.57
CA ALA A 91 -12.43 0.72 1.49
C ALA A 91 -11.63 -0.21 0.55
N ALA A 92 -10.41 0.21 0.15
CA ALA A 92 -9.53 -0.60 -0.67
C ALA A 92 -9.16 -1.93 0.02
N ARG A 93 -8.87 -1.92 1.32
CA ARG A 93 -8.59 -3.13 2.12
C ARG A 93 -9.74 -4.15 2.08
N VAL A 94 -10.98 -3.68 2.20
CA VAL A 94 -12.15 -4.56 2.14
C VAL A 94 -12.30 -5.19 0.76
N LYS A 95 -12.04 -4.42 -0.31
CA LYS A 95 -12.05 -4.94 -1.69
C LYS A 95 -10.90 -5.92 -1.97
N PHE A 96 -9.77 -5.74 -1.29
CA PHE A 96 -8.52 -6.46 -1.56
C PHE A 96 -8.24 -7.67 -0.67
N CYS A 97 -9.10 -8.07 0.26
CA CYS A 97 -9.05 -9.44 0.80
C CYS A 97 -9.69 -10.39 -0.23
N PRO A 98 -8.90 -10.98 -1.17
CA PRO A 98 -7.88 -12.00 -0.84
C PRO A 98 -6.49 -11.81 -1.51
N LEU A 99 -6.04 -10.57 -1.71
CA LEU A 99 -4.79 -10.25 -2.38
C LEU A 99 -3.60 -10.35 -1.42
N PHE A 100 -2.91 -11.50 -1.50
CA PHE A 100 -1.72 -11.77 -0.70
C PHE A 100 -0.58 -10.76 -1.00
N PRO A 101 0.18 -10.29 0.02
CA PRO A 101 0.17 -10.72 1.42
C PRO A 101 -0.71 -9.87 2.37
N PHE A 102 -1.63 -9.10 1.81
CA PHE A 102 -2.38 -8.07 2.53
C PHE A 102 -3.70 -8.55 3.13
N CYS A 103 -3.93 -9.86 3.09
CA CYS A 103 -5.15 -10.55 3.51
C CYS A 103 -4.85 -11.71 4.48
#